data_AF-A0A935ZXM9-F1
#
_entry.id   AF-A0A935ZXM9-F1
#
_cell.length_a   1.000
_cell.length_b   1.000
_cell.length_c   1.000
_cell.angle_alpha   90.00
_cell.angle_beta   90.00
_cell.angle_gamma   90.00
#
_symmetry.space_group_name_H-M   'P 1'
#
loop_
_entity.id
_entity.type
_entity.pdbx_description
1 polymer ?
#
loop_
_entity_poly.entity_id
_entity_poly.type
_entity_poly.pdbx_seq_one_letter_code
_entity_poly.pdbx_strand_id
1 'polypeptide(L)'
;MEFEAFQKIPRLMRDCTITEKIDGTNAQIAFDDAGTMWVGSRNRWLTVDSDNFGFCAWAKAHEEELRELGPGRHYGEWFGAGIQRKYGLEEKRFALFNTARWGQQTPPPSCCSVVPVLYCGPFSTEVVDMCLSDLRTYGSRMVFGWKSPEGVVVYHHHSRTLAKVTLDGDGHKG
;
A
#
# COMPACT_ATOMS: atom_id res chain seq x y z
N MET A 1 -34.99 -7.34 21.26
CA MET A 1 -33.64 -7.66 20.77
C MET A 1 -33.83 -8.41 19.47
N GLU A 2 -33.31 -7.89 18.36
CA GLU A 2 -33.32 -8.62 17.09
C GLU A 2 -32.26 -9.72 17.12
N PHE A 3 -32.48 -10.80 16.38
CA PHE A 3 -31.50 -11.86 16.25
C PHE A 3 -30.31 -11.36 15.42
N GLU A 4 -29.11 -11.40 16.01
CA GLU A 4 -27.85 -11.10 15.34
C GLU A 4 -27.08 -12.40 15.12
N ALA A 5 -26.83 -12.75 13.86
CA ALA A 5 -26.07 -13.95 13.51
C ALA A 5 -24.58 -13.77 13.78
N PHE A 6 -23.93 -14.78 14.35
CA PHE A 6 -22.48 -14.78 14.49
C PHE A 6 -21.79 -14.90 13.12
N GLN A 7 -20.75 -14.09 12.90
CA GLN A 7 -20.00 -14.07 11.64
C GLN A 7 -19.25 -15.38 11.39
N LYS A 8 -19.06 -15.74 10.12
CA LYS A 8 -18.24 -16.91 9.76
C LYS A 8 -16.78 -16.67 10.14
N ILE A 9 -16.14 -17.69 10.72
CA ILE A 9 -14.71 -17.67 11.04
C ILE A 9 -13.93 -18.18 9.81
N PRO A 10 -13.08 -17.35 9.18
CA PRO A 10 -12.28 -17.77 8.03
C PRO A 10 -11.18 -18.75 8.46
N ARG A 11 -10.82 -19.69 7.58
CA ARG A 11 -9.68 -20.59 7.79
C ARG A 11 -8.36 -19.83 7.62
N LEU A 12 -7.45 -19.95 8.58
CA LEU A 12 -6.14 -19.30 8.56
C LEU A 12 -5.15 -19.92 7.57
N MET A 13 -5.20 -21.26 7.38
CA MET A 13 -4.27 -21.97 6.48
C MET A 13 -4.74 -21.87 5.03
N ARG A 14 -4.58 -20.68 4.44
CA ARG A 14 -4.92 -20.32 3.06
C ARG A 14 -3.85 -19.40 2.48
N ASP A 15 -3.94 -19.14 1.19
CA ASP A 15 -2.96 -18.31 0.51
C ASP A 15 -3.00 -16.85 0.97
N CYS A 16 -1.84 -16.23 0.91
CA CYS A 16 -1.61 -14.83 1.21
C CYS A 16 -0.68 -14.21 0.17
N THR A 17 -0.70 -12.87 0.12
CA THR A 17 0.35 -12.08 -0.52
C THR A 17 1.01 -11.22 0.53
N ILE A 18 2.34 -11.29 0.60
CA ILE A 18 3.15 -10.47 1.49
C ILE A 18 3.85 -9.42 0.63
N THR A 19 3.68 -8.15 1.00
CA THR A 19 4.34 -7.02 0.33
C THR A 19 5.24 -6.28 1.31
N GLU A 20 6.21 -5.53 0.79
CA GLU A 20 6.94 -4.57 1.63
C GLU A 20 5.96 -3.50 2.15
N LYS A 21 6.03 -3.24 3.45
CA LYS A 21 5.35 -2.11 4.06
C LYS A 21 6.17 -0.85 3.80
N ILE A 22 5.60 0.08 3.03
CA ILE A 22 6.19 1.38 2.76
C ILE A 22 5.75 2.37 3.84
N ASP A 23 6.71 3.12 4.38
CA ASP A 23 6.50 4.10 5.43
C ASP A 23 6.34 5.49 4.81
N GLY A 24 5.10 5.87 4.56
CA GLY A 24 4.75 7.18 4.06
C GLY A 24 3.46 7.68 4.69
N THR A 25 2.53 8.10 3.85
CA THR A 25 1.15 8.33 4.25
C THR A 25 0.21 7.64 3.28
N ASN A 26 -0.87 7.07 3.82
CA ASN A 26 -1.93 6.51 3.02
C ASN A 26 -2.55 7.59 2.12
N ALA A 27 -2.79 7.22 0.87
CA ALA A 27 -3.40 8.06 -0.12
C ALA A 27 -4.35 7.26 -1.02
N GLN A 28 -5.33 7.93 -1.61
CA GLN A 28 -6.27 7.35 -2.55
C GLN A 28 -6.57 8.26 -3.72
N ILE A 29 -6.77 7.65 -4.89
CA ILE A 29 -7.34 8.29 -6.07
C ILE A 29 -8.60 7.50 -6.42
N ALA A 30 -9.69 8.19 -6.73
CA ALA A 30 -10.91 7.57 -7.18
C ALA A 30 -11.44 8.26 -8.42
N PHE A 31 -11.98 7.47 -9.34
CA PHE A 31 -12.74 7.97 -10.48
C PHE A 31 -14.19 7.53 -10.33
N ASP A 32 -15.11 8.49 -10.38
CA ASP A 32 -16.54 8.20 -10.43
C ASP A 32 -17.00 7.84 -11.86
N ASP A 33 -18.27 7.47 -12.00
CA ASP A 33 -18.85 7.05 -13.28
C ASP A 33 -18.89 8.18 -14.32
N ALA A 34 -18.79 9.44 -13.89
CA ALA A 34 -18.69 10.60 -14.78
C ALA A 34 -17.23 10.89 -15.20
N GLY A 35 -16.26 10.14 -14.67
CA GLY A 35 -14.84 10.33 -14.94
C GLY A 35 -14.21 11.48 -14.15
N THR A 36 -14.86 11.96 -13.08
CA THR A 36 -14.29 12.98 -12.18
C THR A 36 -13.27 12.31 -11.27
N MET A 37 -12.07 12.90 -11.18
CA MET A 37 -11.04 12.44 -10.26
C MET A 37 -11.24 13.03 -8.86
N TRP A 38 -11.22 12.15 -7.85
CA TRP A 38 -11.24 12.48 -6.43
C TRP A 38 -9.93 12.05 -5.80
N VAL A 39 -9.31 12.93 -5.02
CA VAL A 39 -8.01 12.68 -4.37
C VAL A 39 -8.19 12.73 -2.85
N GLY A 40 -7.73 11.71 -2.15
CA GLY A 40 -7.97 11.53 -0.73
C GLY A 40 -6.74 11.04 0.05
N SER A 41 -6.80 11.25 1.35
CA SER A 41 -5.95 10.60 2.35
C SER A 41 -6.69 9.40 2.96
N ARG A 42 -6.24 8.90 4.12
CA ARG A 42 -6.92 7.80 4.83
C ARG A 42 -8.36 8.10 5.24
N ASN A 43 -8.63 9.32 5.67
CA ASN A 43 -9.88 9.67 6.37
C ASN A 43 -10.62 10.88 5.80
N ARG A 44 -10.11 11.49 4.72
CA ARG A 44 -10.74 12.66 4.08
C ARG A 44 -10.32 12.82 2.62
N TRP A 45 -11.19 13.46 1.84
CA TRP A 45 -10.85 14.06 0.55
C TRP A 45 -9.92 15.26 0.75
N LEU A 46 -9.07 15.51 -0.22
CA LEU A 46 -8.07 16.57 -0.20
C LEU A 46 -8.45 17.68 -1.18
N THR A 47 -7.95 18.88 -0.89
CA THR A 47 -7.95 20.02 -1.80
C THR A 47 -6.52 20.54 -1.93
N VAL A 48 -6.29 21.49 -2.83
CA VAL A 48 -4.98 22.13 -2.96
C VAL A 48 -4.62 22.91 -1.68
N ASP A 49 -5.61 23.49 -1.00
CA ASP A 49 -5.42 24.24 0.25
C ASP A 49 -5.29 23.32 1.49
N SER A 50 -5.80 22.09 1.40
CA SER A 50 -5.77 21.09 2.48
C SER A 50 -5.20 19.78 1.93
N ASP A 51 -3.92 19.84 1.60
CA ASP A 51 -3.18 18.76 0.96
C ASP A 51 -2.63 17.75 2.01
N ASN A 52 -2.10 16.64 1.53
CA ASN A 52 -1.35 15.62 2.24
C ASN A 52 0.07 15.51 1.65
N PHE A 53 0.96 16.39 2.10
CA PHE A 53 2.34 16.47 1.60
C PHE A 53 2.45 16.64 0.07
N GLY A 54 1.56 17.44 -0.52
CA GLY A 54 1.55 17.72 -1.95
C GLY A 54 0.99 16.59 -2.83
N PHE A 55 0.35 15.58 -2.24
CA PHE A 55 -0.30 14.51 -3.00
C PHE A 55 -1.46 15.01 -3.87
N CYS A 56 -2.29 15.94 -3.37
CA CYS A 56 -3.40 16.48 -4.14
C CYS A 56 -2.90 17.27 -5.35
N ALA A 57 -1.93 18.16 -5.12
CA ALA A 57 -1.27 18.89 -6.19
C ALA A 57 -0.62 17.96 -7.22
N TRP A 58 0.12 16.93 -6.76
CA TRP A 58 0.75 15.94 -7.62
C TRP A 58 -0.28 15.17 -8.46
N ALA A 59 -1.35 14.67 -7.85
CA ALA A 59 -2.37 13.89 -8.55
C ALA A 59 -3.07 14.73 -9.64
N LYS A 60 -3.41 15.99 -9.34
CA LYS A 60 -3.98 16.90 -10.34
C LYS A 60 -3.03 17.16 -11.52
N ALA A 61 -1.73 17.26 -11.26
CA ALA A 61 -0.73 17.45 -12.31
C ALA A 61 -0.52 16.20 -13.19
N HIS A 62 -0.89 15.01 -12.71
CA HIS A 62 -0.77 13.74 -13.43
C HIS A 62 -2.13 13.13 -13.81
N GLU A 63 -3.20 13.94 -13.82
CA GLU A 63 -4.57 13.44 -13.98
C GLU A 63 -4.74 12.65 -15.28
N GLU A 64 -4.14 13.08 -16.38
CA GLU A 64 -4.22 12.40 -17.67
C GLU A 64 -3.69 10.95 -17.61
N GLU A 65 -2.50 10.76 -17.04
CA GLU A 65 -1.93 9.42 -16.82
C GLU A 65 -2.77 8.62 -15.82
N LEU A 66 -3.22 9.27 -14.74
CA LEU A 66 -3.99 8.61 -13.68
C LEU A 66 -5.36 8.12 -14.14
N ARG A 67 -5.92 8.64 -15.25
CA ARG A 67 -7.16 8.12 -15.84
C ARG A 67 -7.06 6.65 -16.25
N GLU A 68 -5.85 6.14 -16.52
CA GLU A 68 -5.61 4.72 -16.80
C GLU A 68 -5.94 3.81 -15.60
N LEU A 69 -6.01 4.36 -14.38
CA LEU A 69 -6.53 3.63 -13.23
C LEU A 69 -7.99 3.21 -13.45
N GLY A 70 -8.76 3.95 -14.25
CA GLY A 70 -10.17 3.68 -14.52
C GLY A 70 -11.08 3.82 -13.29
N PRO A 71 -12.39 3.54 -13.46
CA PRO A 71 -13.40 3.74 -12.42
C PRO A 71 -13.12 2.98 -11.13
N GLY A 72 -13.56 3.55 -10.01
CA GLY A 72 -13.43 2.97 -8.67
C GLY A 72 -12.34 3.63 -7.82
N ARG A 73 -12.01 3.00 -6.68
CA ARG A 73 -11.04 3.52 -5.70
C ARG A 73 -9.72 2.77 -5.76
N HIS A 74 -8.63 3.52 -5.81
CA HIS A 74 -7.26 3.03 -5.90
C HIS A 74 -6.47 3.54 -4.71
N TYR A 75 -6.08 2.61 -3.84
CA TYR A 75 -5.32 2.91 -2.63
C TYR A 75 -3.84 2.66 -2.86
N GLY A 76 -3.02 3.51 -2.25
CA GLY A 76 -1.59 3.35 -2.24
C GLY A 76 -0.92 4.12 -1.12
N GLU A 77 0.40 4.10 -1.12
CA GLU A 77 1.25 4.86 -0.23
C GLU A 77 1.88 6.03 -0.99
N TRP A 78 1.73 7.24 -0.43
CA TRP A 78 2.48 8.41 -0.84
C TRP A 78 3.71 8.55 0.06
N PHE A 79 4.90 8.46 -0.51
CA PHE A 79 6.16 8.35 0.25
C PHE A 79 7.31 9.07 -0.45
N GLY A 80 8.43 9.26 0.25
CA GLY A 80 9.63 9.90 -0.29
C GLY A 80 9.93 11.25 0.39
N ALA A 81 10.49 12.19 -0.37
CA ALA A 81 11.02 13.45 0.14
C ALA A 81 10.06 14.20 1.09
N GLY A 82 10.48 14.36 2.34
CA GLY A 82 9.72 15.09 3.37
C GLY A 82 8.59 14.28 4.03
N ILE A 83 8.55 12.96 3.84
CA ILE A 83 7.53 12.07 4.42
C ILE A 83 8.22 10.90 5.13
N GLN A 84 7.97 10.78 6.45
CA GLN A 84 8.42 9.66 7.30
C GLN A 84 9.88 9.26 7.05
N ARG A 85 10.16 7.99 6.66
CA ARG A 85 11.51 7.46 6.42
C ARG A 85 12.25 8.13 5.28
N LYS A 86 11.57 8.91 4.42
CA LYS A 86 12.11 9.60 3.23
C LYS A 86 12.71 8.69 2.16
N TYR A 87 13.20 7.50 2.52
CA TYR A 87 13.87 6.54 1.65
C TYR A 87 15.09 7.11 0.91
N GLY A 88 15.69 8.20 1.41
CA GLY A 88 16.80 8.88 0.75
C GLY A 88 16.40 9.55 -0.58
N LEU A 89 15.11 9.67 -0.88
CA LEU A 89 14.61 10.25 -2.12
C LEU A 89 14.57 11.78 -2.06
N GLU A 90 14.76 12.42 -3.21
CA GLU A 90 14.60 13.86 -3.41
C GLU A 90 13.19 14.20 -3.93
N GLU A 91 12.54 13.21 -4.53
CA GLU A 91 11.17 13.24 -5.02
C GLU A 91 10.21 12.46 -4.12
N LYS A 92 8.92 12.62 -4.40
CA LYS A 92 7.84 11.82 -3.80
C LYS A 92 7.27 10.88 -4.85
N ARG A 93 6.81 9.71 -4.42
CA ARG A 93 6.31 8.64 -5.29
C ARG A 93 5.00 8.08 -4.73
N PHE A 94 4.14 7.59 -5.63
CA PHE A 94 2.90 6.90 -5.26
C PHE A 94 2.99 5.41 -5.61
N ALA A 95 2.75 4.54 -4.61
CA ALA A 95 2.82 3.09 -4.75
C ALA A 95 1.47 2.44 -4.47
N LEU A 96 0.85 1.86 -5.50
CA LEU A 96 -0.43 1.17 -5.42
C LEU A 96 -0.34 -0.11 -4.60
N PHE A 97 -1.39 -0.41 -3.81
CA PHE A 97 -1.45 -1.61 -2.97
C PHE A 97 -2.01 -2.85 -3.66
N ASN A 98 -2.80 -2.69 -4.72
CA ASN A 98 -3.49 -3.82 -5.36
C ASN A 98 -2.58 -4.56 -6.35
N THR A 99 -1.72 -5.43 -5.83
CA THR A 99 -0.78 -6.25 -6.61
C THR A 99 -1.45 -7.33 -7.46
N ALA A 100 -2.70 -7.70 -7.15
CA ALA A 100 -3.46 -8.62 -7.99
C ALA A 100 -3.95 -7.95 -9.28
N ARG A 101 -4.13 -6.61 -9.26
CA ARG A 101 -4.51 -5.82 -10.42
C ARG A 101 -3.30 -5.32 -11.20
N TRP A 102 -2.28 -4.85 -10.50
CA TRP A 102 -1.13 -4.17 -11.10
C TRP A 102 0.13 -5.02 -11.02
N GLY A 103 0.74 -5.28 -12.16
CA GLY A 103 1.93 -6.13 -12.30
C GLY A 103 2.44 -6.18 -13.73
N GLN A 104 3.28 -7.17 -14.07
CA GLN A 104 3.91 -7.23 -15.40
C GLN A 104 2.91 -7.36 -16.56
N GLN A 105 1.81 -8.09 -16.35
CA GLN A 105 0.77 -8.29 -17.37
C GLN A 105 -0.22 -7.12 -17.47
N THR A 106 -0.30 -6.30 -16.43
CA THR A 106 -1.18 -5.13 -16.35
C THR A 106 -0.40 -4.05 -15.62
N PRO A 107 0.52 -3.36 -16.31
CA PRO A 107 1.35 -2.35 -15.68
C PRO A 107 0.47 -1.23 -15.12
N PRO A 108 0.87 -0.60 -13.99
CA PRO A 108 0.20 0.59 -13.50
C PRO A 108 0.43 1.77 -14.47
N PRO A 109 -0.31 2.89 -14.31
CA PRO A 109 0.04 4.14 -14.97
C PRO A 109 1.51 4.51 -14.72
N SER A 110 2.18 5.14 -15.67
CA SER A 110 3.63 5.41 -15.61
C SER A 110 4.07 6.26 -14.41
N CYS A 111 3.22 7.19 -13.96
CA CYS A 111 3.45 7.99 -12.76
C CYS A 111 3.30 7.21 -11.44
N CYS A 112 2.79 5.97 -11.50
CA CYS A 112 2.58 5.10 -10.35
C CYS A 112 3.60 3.97 -10.30
N SER A 113 3.86 3.51 -9.09
CA SER A 113 4.55 2.25 -8.81
C SER A 113 3.59 1.30 -8.11
N VAL A 114 4.02 0.05 -7.86
CA VAL A 114 3.26 -0.92 -7.06
C VAL A 114 4.15 -1.37 -5.91
N VAL A 115 3.58 -1.57 -4.72
CA VAL A 115 4.34 -2.10 -3.60
C VAL A 115 4.97 -3.47 -3.97
N PRO A 116 6.25 -3.72 -3.63
CA PRO A 116 6.91 -4.97 -4.00
C PRO A 116 6.25 -6.17 -3.34
N VAL A 117 5.94 -7.20 -4.13
CA VAL A 117 5.55 -8.51 -3.62
C VAL A 117 6.80 -9.26 -3.18
N LEU A 118 6.83 -9.67 -1.92
CA LEU A 118 7.92 -10.46 -1.32
C LEU A 118 7.59 -11.96 -1.34
N TYR A 119 6.31 -12.31 -1.24
CA TYR A 119 5.83 -13.68 -1.26
C TYR A 119 4.36 -13.76 -1.71
N CYS A 120 4.01 -14.84 -2.41
CA CYS A 120 2.62 -15.19 -2.74
C CYS A 120 2.46 -16.70 -2.67
N GLY A 121 1.54 -17.18 -1.82
CA GLY A 121 1.36 -18.61 -1.57
C GLY A 121 0.78 -18.89 -0.17
N PRO A 122 0.82 -20.15 0.29
CA PRO A 122 0.26 -20.54 1.58
C PRO A 122 0.78 -19.71 2.75
N PHE A 123 -0.13 -19.22 3.59
CA PHE A 123 0.24 -18.51 4.80
C PHE A 123 0.91 -19.43 5.82
N SER A 124 2.02 -18.95 6.38
CA SER A 124 2.62 -19.46 7.61
C SER A 124 3.36 -18.33 8.33
N THR A 125 3.62 -18.45 9.62
CA THR A 125 4.42 -17.47 10.36
C THR A 125 5.88 -17.46 9.90
N GLU A 126 6.41 -18.62 9.51
CA GLU A 126 7.78 -18.78 9.03
C GLU A 126 8.03 -18.00 7.73
N VAL A 127 7.06 -17.95 6.80
CA VAL A 127 7.22 -17.15 5.58
C VAL A 127 7.18 -15.65 5.86
N VAL A 128 6.45 -15.20 6.88
CA VAL A 128 6.46 -13.80 7.33
C VAL A 128 7.83 -13.45 7.90
N ASP A 129 8.37 -14.29 8.78
CA ASP A 129 9.70 -14.10 9.38
C ASP A 129 10.82 -14.12 8.34
N MET A 130 10.71 -15.00 7.33
CA MET A 130 11.63 -15.03 6.19
C MET A 130 11.61 -13.72 5.41
N CYS A 131 10.43 -13.18 5.06
CA CYS A 131 10.32 -11.89 4.36
C CYS A 131 10.91 -10.74 5.19
N LEU A 132 10.68 -10.72 6.51
CA LEU A 132 11.28 -9.72 7.41
C LEU A 132 12.81 -9.85 7.47
N SER A 133 13.33 -11.08 7.56
CA SER A 133 14.76 -11.35 7.56
C SER A 133 15.44 -10.88 6.26
N ASP A 134 14.79 -11.11 5.12
CA ASP A 134 15.26 -10.61 3.82
C ASP A 134 15.31 -9.09 3.77
N LEU A 135 14.26 -8.40 4.25
CA LEU A 135 14.25 -6.94 4.32
C LEU A 135 15.33 -6.41 5.27
N ARG A 136 15.57 -7.07 6.41
CA ARG A 136 16.65 -6.71 7.35
C ARG A 136 18.03 -6.88 6.73
N THR A 137 18.23 -7.95 5.96
CA THR A 137 19.53 -8.30 5.36
C THR A 137 19.83 -7.45 4.14
N TYR A 138 18.88 -7.32 3.22
CA TYR A 138 19.10 -6.72 1.91
C TYR A 138 18.65 -5.26 1.83
N GLY A 139 17.72 -4.84 2.69
CA GLY A 139 17.10 -3.52 2.67
C GLY A 139 15.78 -3.51 1.89
N SER A 140 15.27 -2.31 1.61
CA SER A 140 14.04 -2.10 0.85
C SER A 140 14.14 -2.70 -0.56
N ARG A 141 13.08 -3.38 -0.98
CA ARG A 141 12.85 -3.80 -2.36
C ARG A 141 12.24 -2.68 -3.20
N MET A 142 11.56 -1.74 -2.56
CA MET A 142 10.98 -0.57 -3.22
C MET A 142 12.03 0.49 -3.60
N VAL A 143 12.99 0.73 -2.71
CA VAL A 143 14.05 1.72 -2.92
C VAL A 143 15.40 1.06 -2.74
N PHE A 144 16.04 0.71 -3.86
CA PHE A 144 17.32 0.02 -3.87
C PHE A 144 18.38 0.78 -3.09
N GLY A 145 19.13 0.06 -2.24
CA GLY A 145 20.16 0.64 -1.38
C GLY A 145 19.66 1.19 -0.05
N TRP A 146 18.35 1.38 0.15
CA TRP A 146 17.80 1.83 1.43
C TRP A 146 17.83 0.70 2.48
N LYS A 147 18.53 0.92 3.60
CA LYS A 147 18.82 -0.12 4.60
C LYS A 147 17.86 -0.22 5.78
N SER A 148 16.85 0.65 5.84
CA SER A 148 15.89 0.68 6.96
C SER A 148 14.44 0.59 6.47
N PRO A 149 14.03 -0.52 5.84
CA PRO A 149 12.62 -0.75 5.50
C PRO A 149 11.76 -0.87 6.76
N GLU A 150 10.45 -0.61 6.65
CA GLU A 150 9.55 -0.58 7.81
C GLU A 150 9.11 -1.98 8.26
N GLY A 151 8.83 -2.87 7.31
CA GLY A 151 8.32 -4.20 7.59
C GLY A 151 7.52 -4.77 6.42
N VAL A 152 6.50 -5.57 6.73
CA VAL A 152 5.67 -6.26 5.74
C VAL A 152 4.18 -6.04 5.99
N VAL A 153 3.40 -6.12 4.91
CA VAL A 153 1.93 -6.23 4.96
C VAL A 153 1.54 -7.61 4.44
N VAL A 154 0.69 -8.31 5.17
CA VAL A 154 0.13 -9.62 4.81
C VAL A 154 -1.32 -9.43 4.41
N TYR A 155 -1.65 -9.68 3.15
CA TYR A 155 -3.02 -9.79 2.66
C TYR A 155 -3.42 -11.27 2.62
N HIS A 156 -4.32 -11.68 3.52
CA HIS A 156 -4.82 -13.05 3.54
C HIS A 156 -6.03 -13.20 2.62
N HIS A 157 -5.92 -14.01 1.56
CA HIS A 157 -6.85 -13.99 0.43
C HIS A 157 -8.26 -14.45 0.80
N HIS A 158 -8.38 -15.41 1.71
CA HIS A 158 -9.67 -15.99 2.08
C HIS A 158 -10.50 -15.08 2.98
N SER A 159 -9.87 -14.39 3.94
CA SER A 159 -10.55 -13.42 4.81
C SER A 159 -10.60 -12.02 4.22
N ARG A 160 -9.79 -11.72 3.19
CA ARG A 160 -9.63 -10.40 2.58
C ARG A 160 -9.21 -9.32 3.59
N THR A 161 -8.40 -9.73 4.57
CA THR A 161 -7.91 -8.85 5.64
C THR A 161 -6.42 -8.57 5.46
N LEU A 162 -6.02 -7.36 5.88
CA LEU A 162 -4.63 -6.93 5.93
C LEU A 162 -4.14 -6.95 7.37
N ALA A 163 -2.95 -7.51 7.58
CA ALA A 163 -2.18 -7.40 8.81
C ALA A 163 -0.79 -6.86 8.48
N LYS A 164 -0.06 -6.36 9.48
CA LYS A 164 1.32 -5.89 9.29
C LYS A 164 2.20 -6.40 10.41
N VAL A 165 3.48 -6.52 10.09
CA VAL A 165 4.56 -6.78 11.07
C VAL A 165 5.69 -5.80 10.75
N THR A 166 6.22 -5.14 11.78
CA THR A 166 7.25 -4.10 11.63
C THR A 166 8.61 -4.57 12.16
N LEU A 167 9.70 -4.14 11.51
CA LEU A 167 11.07 -4.55 11.86
C LEU A 167 11.56 -3.93 13.17
N ASP A 168 11.06 -2.74 13.51
CA ASP A 168 11.36 -2.02 14.76
C ASP A 168 10.47 -2.48 15.93
N GLY A 169 9.68 -3.54 15.72
CA GLY A 169 8.80 -4.18 16.70
C GLY A 169 7.35 -3.69 16.63
N ASP A 170 6.40 -4.61 16.85
CA ASP A 170 4.95 -4.31 16.89
C ASP A 170 4.51 -3.68 18.22
N GLY A 171 5.36 -2.80 18.76
CA GLY A 171 5.20 -2.16 20.07
C GLY A 171 3.76 -1.73 20.27
N HIS A 172 3.11 -2.32 21.29
CA HIS A 172 1.81 -1.90 21.77
C HIS A 172 1.83 -0.37 21.85
N LYS A 173 1.00 0.29 21.05
CA LYS A 173 0.49 1.58 21.47
C LYS A 173 -0.28 1.27 22.74
N GLY A 174 0.32 1.59 23.89
CA GLY A 174 -0.32 1.44 25.20
C GLY A 174 -1.67 2.11 25.24
#